data_AF-A0A2L0D6C0-F1
#
_entry.id   AF-A0A2L0D6C0-F1
#
_cell.length_a   1.000
_cell.length_b   1.000
_cell.length_c   1.000
_cell.angle_alpha   90.00
_cell.angle_beta   90.00
_cell.angle_gamma   90.00
#
_symmetry.space_group_name_H-M   'P 1'
#
loop_
_entity.id
_entity.type
_entity.pdbx_description
1 polymer ?
#
loop_
_entity_poly.entity_id
_entity_poly.type
_entity_poly.pdbx_seq_one_letter_code
_entity_poly.pdbx_strand_id
1 'polypeptide(L)'
;MEKLDDLQRALRKKQLELEQLEDDYYNHSNSISEQFCELDSRRSELEALLQETYEATNYSLRQDDVINEESFHLMNQIIESFQIELDTEYDNERRNLLDLEEERKQTYVKERYAIEQTLEEIQKEKRQL
;
A
#
# COMPACT_ATOMS: atom_id res chain seq x y z
N MET A 1 35.21 -1.23 -35.88
CA MET A 1 33.92 -0.51 -35.80
C MET A 1 32.85 -1.40 -35.19
N GLU A 2 32.70 -2.65 -35.63
CA GLU A 2 31.70 -3.62 -35.11
C GLU A 2 31.62 -3.73 -33.57
N LYS A 3 32.76 -3.87 -32.88
CA LYS A 3 32.79 -3.94 -31.39
C LYS A 3 32.27 -2.68 -30.68
N LEU A 4 32.49 -1.50 -31.26
CA LEU A 4 31.96 -0.25 -30.72
C LEU A 4 30.45 -0.18 -30.89
N ASP A 5 29.94 -0.66 -32.03
CA ASP A 5 28.51 -0.71 -32.33
C ASP A 5 27.77 -1.73 -31.47
N ASP A 6 28.41 -2.85 -31.12
CA ASP A 6 27.89 -3.84 -30.16
C ASP A 6 27.76 -3.23 -28.76
N LEU A 7 28.79 -2.54 -28.27
CA LEU A 7 28.75 -1.87 -26.96
C LEU A 7 27.70 -0.75 -26.92
N GLN A 8 27.52 -0.01 -28.02
CA GLN A 8 26.45 0.99 -28.11
C GLN A 8 25.06 0.36 -28.06
N ARG A 9 24.85 -0.78 -28.72
CA ARG A 9 23.58 -1.52 -28.64
C ARG A 9 23.33 -2.05 -27.23
N ALA A 10 24.35 -2.59 -26.57
CA ALA A 10 24.26 -3.07 -25.19
C ALA A 10 23.92 -1.94 -24.20
N LEU A 11 24.55 -0.77 -24.35
CA LEU A 11 24.24 0.42 -23.54
C LEU A 11 22.77 0.84 -23.69
N ARG A 12 22.29 1.00 -24.93
CA ARG A 12 20.90 1.39 -25.18
C ARG A 12 19.91 0.39 -24.59
N LYS A 13 20.20 -0.90 -24.72
CA LYS A 13 19.36 -1.95 -24.15
C LYS A 13 19.28 -1.82 -22.63
N LYS A 14 20.42 -1.65 -21.95
CA LYS A 14 20.46 -1.52 -20.49
C LYS A 14 19.84 -0.22 -19.99
N GLN A 15 19.92 0.86 -20.75
CA GLN A 15 19.21 2.11 -20.47
C GLN A 15 17.70 1.92 -20.55
N LEU A 16 17.21 1.23 -21.60
CA LEU A 16 15.79 0.90 -21.71
C LEU A 16 15.31 -0.01 -20.58
N GLU A 17 16.11 -1.01 -20.19
CA GLU A 17 15.81 -1.87 -19.04
C GLU A 17 15.71 -1.05 -17.73
N LEU A 18 16.55 -0.03 -17.55
CA LEU A 18 16.49 0.87 -16.39
C LEU A 18 15.22 1.74 -16.41
N GLU A 19 14.89 2.33 -17.55
CA GLU A 19 13.69 3.14 -17.72
C GLU A 19 12.43 2.32 -17.40
N GLN A 20 12.34 1.10 -17.93
CA GLN A 20 11.23 0.18 -17.65
C GLN A 20 11.13 -0.17 -16.16
N LEU A 21 12.28 -0.44 -15.51
CA LEU A 21 12.32 -0.73 -14.08
C LEU A 21 11.82 0.47 -13.24
N GLU A 22 12.18 1.70 -13.63
CA GLU A 22 11.73 2.92 -12.94
C GLU A 22 10.22 3.15 -13.12
N ASP A 23 9.70 2.99 -14.34
CA ASP A 23 8.28 3.07 -14.65
C ASP A 23 7.47 2.02 -13.87
N ASP A 24 7.94 0.77 -13.86
CA ASP A 24 7.29 -0.32 -13.15
C ASP A 24 7.27 -0.04 -11.64
N TYR A 25 8.39 0.37 -11.06
CA TYR A 25 8.44 0.71 -9.63
C TYR A 25 7.50 1.87 -9.28
N TYR A 26 7.45 2.92 -10.10
CA TYR A 26 6.55 4.06 -9.90
C TYR A 26 5.08 3.63 -9.96
N ASN A 27 4.71 2.80 -10.94
CA ASN A 27 3.35 2.28 -11.07
C ASN A 27 2.94 1.44 -9.85
N HIS A 28 3.83 0.57 -9.36
CA HIS A 28 3.55 -0.21 -8.15
C HIS A 28 3.44 0.67 -6.91
N SER A 29 4.31 1.68 -6.76
CA SER A 29 4.28 2.62 -5.63
C SER A 29 2.97 3.42 -5.60
N ASN A 30 2.48 3.87 -6.76
CA ASN A 30 1.18 4.54 -6.85
C ASN A 30 0.04 3.60 -6.49
N SER A 31 0.04 2.36 -6.99
CA SER A 31 -1.00 1.38 -6.68
C SER A 31 -1.05 1.05 -5.18
N ILE A 32 0.10 0.95 -4.51
CA ILE A 32 0.14 0.77 -3.04
C ILE A 32 -0.39 2.01 -2.32
N SER A 33 -0.04 3.21 -2.79
CA SER A 33 -0.58 4.46 -2.23
C SER A 33 -2.10 4.55 -2.36
N GLU A 34 -2.65 4.13 -3.50
CA GLU A 34 -4.11 4.03 -3.71
C GLU A 34 -4.74 3.05 -2.72
N GLN A 35 -4.11 1.90 -2.47
CA GLN A 35 -4.60 0.92 -1.48
C GLN A 35 -4.61 1.47 -0.06
N PHE A 36 -3.63 2.28 0.35
CA PHE A 36 -3.68 2.99 1.64
C PHE A 36 -4.87 3.95 1.70
N CYS A 37 -5.07 4.76 0.65
CA CYS A 37 -6.21 5.68 0.58
C CYS A 37 -7.55 4.94 0.65
N GLU A 38 -7.68 3.81 -0.04
CA GLU A 38 -8.88 2.96 0.03
C GLU A 38 -9.10 2.39 1.43
N LEU A 39 -8.03 1.90 2.10
CA LEU A 39 -8.10 1.37 3.45
C LEU A 39 -8.59 2.43 4.45
N ASP A 40 -8.03 3.65 4.39
CA ASP A 40 -8.43 4.77 5.23
C ASP A 40 -9.87 5.22 4.95
N SER A 41 -10.27 5.20 3.67
CA SER A 41 -11.64 5.54 3.26
C SER A 41 -12.65 4.54 3.80
N ARG A 42 -12.38 3.23 3.64
CA ARG A 42 -13.25 2.16 4.16
C ARG A 42 -13.37 2.20 5.67
N ARG A 43 -12.28 2.45 6.39
CA ARG A 43 -12.31 2.65 7.84
C ARG A 43 -13.25 3.80 8.21
N SER A 44 -13.10 4.94 7.54
CA SER A 44 -13.93 6.13 7.78
C SER A 44 -15.42 5.86 7.50
N GLU A 45 -15.73 5.12 6.43
CA GLU A 45 -17.10 4.71 6.10
C GLU A 45 -17.71 3.81 7.18
N LEU A 46 -16.95 2.84 7.69
CA LEU A 46 -17.39 1.94 8.75
C LEU A 46 -17.59 2.69 10.09
N GLU A 47 -16.70 3.62 10.44
CA GLU A 47 -16.85 4.47 11.62
C GLU A 47 -18.10 5.37 11.52
N ALA A 48 -18.36 5.93 10.34
CA ALA A 48 -19.57 6.72 10.11
C ALA A 48 -20.85 5.89 10.24
N LEU A 49 -20.86 4.68 9.65
CA LEU A 49 -21.99 3.76 9.75
C LEU A 49 -22.24 3.30 11.19
N LEU A 50 -21.18 3.04 11.95
CA LEU A 50 -21.26 2.70 13.37
C LEU A 50 -21.91 3.83 14.17
N GLN A 51 -21.47 5.07 13.94
CA GLN A 51 -22.02 6.25 14.61
C GLN A 51 -23.51 6.43 14.29
N GLU A 52 -23.90 6.34 13.00
CA GLU A 52 -25.29 6.43 12.58
C GLU A 52 -26.15 5.33 13.22
N THR A 53 -25.65 4.10 13.24
CA THR A 53 -26.34 2.95 13.84
C THR A 53 -26.50 3.11 15.34
N TYR A 54 -25.48 3.61 16.03
CA TYR A 54 -25.54 3.92 17.46
C TYR A 54 -26.58 4.99 17.75
N GLU A 55 -26.58 6.10 17.01
CA GLU A 55 -27.54 7.20 17.20
C GLU A 55 -28.98 6.74 16.97
N ALA A 56 -29.23 6.00 15.89
CA ALA A 56 -30.54 5.44 15.58
C ALA A 56 -31.02 4.47 16.68
N THR A 57 -30.14 3.56 17.12
CA THR A 57 -30.48 2.57 18.14
C THR A 57 -30.72 3.23 19.50
N ASN A 58 -29.86 4.16 19.90
CA ASN A 58 -30.01 4.95 21.12
C ASN A 58 -31.32 5.75 21.12
N TYR A 59 -31.68 6.36 19.98
CA TYR A 59 -32.96 7.05 19.83
C TYR A 59 -34.15 6.09 20.03
N SER A 60 -34.14 4.93 19.36
CA SER A 60 -35.20 3.92 19.51
C SER A 60 -35.33 3.41 20.94
N LEU A 61 -34.22 3.07 21.60
CA LEU A 61 -34.22 2.57 22.98
C LEU A 61 -34.73 3.60 24.00
N ARG A 62 -34.66 4.90 23.69
CA ARG A 62 -35.20 5.98 24.54
C ARG A 62 -36.68 6.25 24.32
N GLN A 63 -37.29 5.74 23.24
CA GLN A 63 -38.71 5.91 22.97
C GLN A 63 -39.60 4.94 23.76
N ASP A 64 -39.03 3.90 24.36
CA ASP A 64 -39.77 2.98 25.21
C ASP A 64 -40.15 3.64 26.55
N ASP A 65 -41.39 3.45 26.99
CA ASP A 65 -41.95 4.00 28.24
C ASP A 65 -41.17 3.55 29.50
N VAL A 66 -40.37 2.50 29.39
CA VAL A 66 -39.47 1.99 30.42
C VAL A 66 -38.08 1.84 29.80
N ILE A 67 -37.10 2.57 30.34
CA ILE A 67 -35.71 2.47 29.92
C ILE A 67 -35.20 1.05 30.19
N ASN A 68 -34.80 0.34 29.14
CA ASN A 68 -34.18 -0.97 29.25
C ASN A 68 -32.65 -0.84 29.35
N GLU A 69 -32.13 -0.74 30.57
CA GLU A 69 -30.69 -0.62 30.84
C GLU A 69 -29.86 -1.80 30.28
N GLU A 70 -30.43 -3.00 30.22
CA GLU A 70 -29.77 -4.19 29.66
C GLU A 70 -29.55 -4.03 28.15
N SER A 71 -30.52 -3.47 27.43
CA SER A 71 -30.38 -3.17 26.00
C SER A 71 -29.29 -2.12 25.73
N PHE A 72 -29.18 -1.09 26.57
CA PHE A 72 -28.09 -0.11 26.45
C PHE A 72 -26.72 -0.74 26.73
N HIS A 73 -26.64 -1.61 27.74
CA HIS A 73 -25.40 -2.32 28.05
C HIS A 73 -24.96 -3.21 26.88
N LEU A 74 -25.88 -3.98 26.31
CA LEU A 74 -25.63 -4.85 25.16
C LEU A 74 -25.19 -4.04 23.93
N MET A 75 -25.86 -2.92 23.64
CA MET A 75 -25.49 -2.03 22.55
C MET A 75 -24.05 -1.52 22.70
N ASN A 76 -23.67 -1.07 23.89
CA ASN A 76 -22.31 -0.58 24.16
C ASN A 76 -21.28 -1.70 24.01
N GLN A 77 -21.56 -2.91 24.51
CA GLN A 77 -20.68 -4.07 24.34
C GLN A 77 -20.45 -4.42 22.87
N ILE A 78 -21.49 -4.37 22.04
CA ILE A 78 -21.38 -4.64 20.61
C ILE A 78 -20.49 -3.59 19.93
N ILE A 79 -20.67 -2.31 20.28
CA ILE A 79 -19.87 -1.21 19.72
C ILE A 79 -18.41 -1.32 20.12
N GLU A 80 -18.13 -1.59 21.40
CA GLU A 80 -16.78 -1.80 21.89
C GLU A 80 -16.10 -2.98 21.17
N SER A 81 -16.80 -4.11 21.01
CA SER A 81 -16.28 -5.28 20.28
C SER A 81 -15.97 -4.94 18.82
N PHE A 82 -16.90 -4.26 18.14
CA PHE A 82 -16.73 -3.87 16.75
C PHE A 82 -15.55 -2.90 16.57
N GLN A 83 -15.38 -1.92 17.46
CA GLN A 83 -14.25 -0.99 17.41
C GLN A 83 -12.91 -1.71 17.55
N ILE A 84 -12.80 -2.65 18.50
CA ILE A 84 -11.60 -3.45 18.70
C ILE A 84 -11.28 -4.29 17.44
N GLU A 85 -12.28 -4.93 16.86
CA GLU A 85 -12.13 -5.73 15.64
C GLU A 85 -11.73 -4.86 14.44
N LEU A 86 -12.36 -3.70 14.27
CA LEU A 86 -12.06 -2.75 13.21
C LEU A 86 -10.63 -2.23 13.31
N ASP A 87 -10.19 -1.80 14.50
CA ASP A 87 -8.82 -1.33 14.73
C ASP A 87 -7.80 -2.44 14.47
N THR A 88 -8.08 -3.66 14.94
CA THR A 88 -7.20 -4.81 14.74
C THR A 88 -7.03 -5.13 13.27
N GLU A 89 -8.13 -5.17 12.52
CA GLU A 89 -8.09 -5.52 11.10
C GLU A 89 -7.46 -4.41 10.25
N TYR A 90 -7.77 -3.15 10.56
CA TYR A 90 -7.10 -2.00 9.94
C TYR A 90 -5.58 -2.06 10.15
N ASP A 91 -5.14 -2.30 11.38
CA ASP A 91 -3.72 -2.39 11.69
C ASP A 91 -3.03 -3.56 10.99
N ASN A 92 -3.71 -4.70 10.86
CA ASN A 92 -3.21 -5.86 10.13
C ASN A 92 -3.02 -5.54 8.64
N GLU A 93 -4.04 -5.00 7.99
CA GLU A 93 -3.95 -4.65 6.56
C GLU A 93 -2.95 -3.54 6.31
N ARG A 94 -2.89 -2.54 7.19
CA ARG A 94 -1.89 -1.48 7.11
C ARG A 94 -0.46 -2.04 7.20
N ARG A 95 -0.21 -3.04 8.07
CA ARG A 95 1.09 -3.72 8.14
C ARG A 95 1.40 -4.50 6.86
N ASN A 96 0.42 -5.23 6.31
CA ASN A 96 0.59 -5.95 5.06
C ASN A 96 1.01 -5.02 3.91
N LEU A 97 0.38 -3.84 3.81
CA LEU A 97 0.73 -2.83 2.81
C LEU A 97 2.14 -2.26 3.01
N LEU A 98 2.55 -2.02 4.25
CA LEU A 98 3.92 -1.56 4.57
C LEU A 98 4.97 -2.62 4.21
N ASP A 99 4.70 -3.89 4.52
CA ASP A 99 5.60 -4.99 4.17
C ASP A 99 5.72 -5.14 2.65
N LEU A 100 4.61 -4.99 1.92
CA LEU A 100 4.58 -4.99 0.46
C LEU A 100 5.37 -3.81 -0.14
N GLU A 101 5.23 -2.60 0.41
CA GLU A 101 5.98 -1.42 -0.02
C GLU A 101 7.50 -1.63 0.13
N GLU A 102 7.93 -2.12 1.29
CA GLU A 102 9.34 -2.36 1.56
C GLU A 102 9.90 -3.49 0.69
N GLU A 103 9.14 -4.58 0.46
CA GLU A 103 9.54 -5.65 -0.46
C GLU A 103 9.78 -5.12 -1.88
N ARG A 104 8.85 -4.29 -2.40
CA ARG A 104 8.95 -3.69 -3.73
C ARG A 104 10.14 -2.77 -3.84
N LYS A 105 10.36 -1.93 -2.82
CA LYS A 105 11.51 -1.03 -2.75
C LYS A 105 12.83 -1.80 -2.72
N GLN A 106 12.94 -2.84 -1.91
CA GLN A 106 14.16 -3.65 -1.85
C GLN A 106 14.45 -4.36 -3.17
N THR A 107 13.42 -4.87 -3.84
CA THR A 107 13.54 -5.50 -5.15
C THR A 107 14.03 -4.50 -6.19
N TYR A 108 13.39 -3.33 -6.28
CA TYR A 108 13.80 -2.25 -7.16
C TYR A 108 15.27 -1.84 -6.95
N VAL A 109 15.68 -1.62 -5.69
CA VAL A 109 17.07 -1.23 -5.37
C VAL A 109 18.07 -2.28 -5.83
N LYS A 110 17.78 -3.57 -5.61
CA LYS A 110 18.66 -4.67 -6.04
C LYS A 110 18.78 -4.76 -7.56
N GLU A 111 17.65 -4.69 -8.27
CA GLU A 111 17.63 -4.78 -9.73
C GLU A 111 18.30 -3.57 -10.37
N ARG A 112 18.00 -2.37 -9.88
CA ARG A 112 18.63 -1.13 -10.32
C ARG A 112 20.14 -1.19 -10.17
N TYR A 113 20.63 -1.62 -9.01
CA TYR A 113 22.06 -1.75 -8.75
C TYR A 113 22.74 -2.71 -9.75
N ALA A 114 22.12 -3.85 -10.06
CA ALA A 114 22.66 -4.80 -11.02
C ALA A 114 22.72 -4.21 -12.45
N ILE A 115 21.71 -3.43 -12.85
CA ILE A 115 21.69 -2.72 -14.14
C ILE A 115 22.79 -1.64 -14.18
N GLU A 116 22.91 -0.84 -13.12
CA GLU A 116 23.92 0.22 -13.01
C GLU A 116 25.35 -0.34 -13.06
N GLN A 117 25.64 -1.42 -12.34
CA GLN A 117 26.92 -2.13 -12.44
C GLN A 117 27.23 -2.58 -13.87
N THR A 118 26.25 -3.18 -14.54
CA THR A 118 26.41 -3.63 -15.93
C THR A 118 26.67 -2.44 -16.87
N LEU A 119 25.97 -1.32 -16.68
CA LEU A 119 26.19 -0.10 -17.45
C LEU A 119 27.62 0.45 -17.25
N GLU A 120 28.10 0.49 -16.01
CA GLU A 120 29.46 0.94 -15.69
C GLU A 120 30.53 0.06 -16.36
N GLU A 121 30.35 -1.26 -16.35
CA GLU A 121 31.24 -2.21 -17.01
C GLU A 121 31.31 -1.97 -18.52
N ILE A 122 30.15 -1.83 -19.17
CA ILE A 122 30.07 -1.57 -20.62
C ILE A 122 30.72 -0.20 -20.94
N GLN A 123 30.50 0.82 -20.12
CA GLN A 123 31.14 2.14 -20.28
C GLN A 123 32.66 2.09 -20.08
N LYS A 124 33.14 1.26 -19.16
CA LYS A 124 34.58 1.06 -18.93
C LYS A 124 35.22 0.37 -20.13
N GLU A 125 34.60 -0.68 -20.67
CA GLU A 125 35.09 -1.37 -21.86
C GLU A 125 35.11 -0.43 -23.08
N LYS A 126 34.05 0.37 -23.26
CA LYS A 126 33.99 1.38 -24.34
C LYS A 126 35.13 2.41 -24.24
N ARG A 127 35.54 2.82 -23.03
CA ARG A 127 36.64 3.77 -22.81
C ARG A 127 38.02 3.17 -23.09
N GLN A 128 38.13 1.84 -23.10
CA GLN A 128 39.37 1.10 -23.33
C GLN A 128 39.58 0.70 -24.80
N LEU A 129 38.59 0.98 -25.66
CA LEU A 129 38.62 0.79 -27.12
C LEU A 129 38.98 2.08 -27.84
#